data_AF-A0A6P8BCE9-F1
#
_entry.id   AF-A0A6P8BCE9-F1
#
_cell.length_a   1.000
_cell.length_b   1.000
_cell.length_c   1.000
_cell.angle_alpha   90.00
_cell.angle_beta   90.00
_cell.angle_gamma   90.00
#
_symmetry.space_group_name_H-M   'P 1'
#
loop_
_entity.id
_entity.type
_entity.pdbx_description
1 polymer ?
#
loop_
_entity_poly.entity_id
_entity_poly.type
_entity_poly.pdbx_seq_one_letter_code
_entity_poly.pdbx_strand_id
1 'polypeptide(L)'
;MWIRPAKMLATAMRAGALASGSRVVLGANVAASRLVLAARPMATAAAKKSTASTGASAAKKAAPKKKATTAAKPKTTKAKAVKKSVDKPQKSEEAIKAEKLAAKKKDLIAEKKRLLEVALLPEPATEPIRAARLYIKEAFAEARSNLVVLPKLAQCVAEFKELSPAELQEYEERAAKNEIANKAAYQAWVESHTPAQINEANKARTRLSRVFNVKRVGKSVVAKKIKDDRIPSAPLSAYLIFVQNKMKQAGFSSETNSGKLKASHVMSGVAAEWRSLSDTERKVYEDLSIADKARYEKAMQELNMS
;
A
#
# COMPACT_ATOMS: atom_id res chain seq x y z
N MET A 1 10.60 1.10 -71.23
CA MET A 1 9.31 1.30 -71.91
C MET A 1 8.28 1.71 -70.86
N TRP A 2 7.87 2.98 -70.92
CA TRP A 2 6.82 3.58 -70.11
C TRP A 2 5.49 3.43 -70.84
N ILE A 3 4.43 2.93 -70.17
CA ILE A 3 3.06 3.33 -70.47
C ILE A 3 2.23 3.36 -69.17
N ARG A 4 1.81 4.57 -68.79
CA ARG A 4 0.63 4.91 -67.97
C ARG A 4 -0.23 5.87 -68.85
N PRO A 5 -1.44 6.28 -68.46
CA PRO A 5 -2.65 5.53 -68.11
C PRO A 5 -3.89 6.08 -68.88
N ALA A 6 -5.01 5.37 -68.94
CA ALA A 6 -6.28 5.92 -69.41
C ALA A 6 -7.23 6.22 -68.24
N LYS A 7 -7.88 7.36 -68.35
CA LYS A 7 -8.65 8.12 -67.35
C LYS A 7 -10.15 8.03 -67.66
N MET A 8 -10.95 8.25 -66.61
CA MET A 8 -12.32 8.82 -66.59
C MET A 8 -13.51 7.89 -66.90
N LEU A 9 -14.44 7.80 -65.94
CA LEU A 9 -15.63 8.66 -65.97
C LEU A 9 -16.36 8.67 -64.62
N ALA A 10 -16.75 9.88 -64.21
CA ALA A 10 -17.52 10.20 -63.04
C ALA A 10 -19.02 9.99 -63.29
N THR A 11 -19.77 9.64 -62.25
CA THR A 11 -21.18 10.02 -62.16
C THR A 11 -21.52 10.30 -60.70
N ALA A 12 -21.86 11.55 -60.45
CA ALA A 12 -22.46 12.04 -59.22
C ALA A 12 -23.98 11.94 -59.34
N MET A 13 -24.67 11.53 -58.27
CA MET A 13 -26.00 12.05 -57.94
C MET A 13 -26.17 12.12 -56.43
N ARG A 14 -26.91 13.16 -56.04
CA ARG A 14 -26.95 13.83 -54.74
C ARG A 14 -28.39 13.75 -54.20
N ALA A 15 -28.48 13.84 -52.87
CA ALA A 15 -29.60 14.36 -52.07
C ALA A 15 -30.75 13.42 -51.71
N GLY A 16 -31.04 13.40 -50.40
CA GLY A 16 -32.18 12.77 -49.76
C GLY A 16 -32.02 12.80 -48.24
N ALA A 17 -32.02 14.00 -47.65
CA ALA A 17 -32.06 14.22 -46.21
C ALA A 17 -33.51 14.11 -45.70
N LEU A 18 -33.71 13.61 -44.47
CA LEU A 18 -34.75 13.94 -43.47
C LEU A 18 -34.50 12.99 -42.27
N ALA A 19 -33.94 13.49 -41.16
CA ALA A 19 -34.65 14.08 -40.02
C ALA A 19 -34.83 13.08 -38.86
N SER A 20 -34.02 13.26 -37.82
CA SER A 20 -34.48 13.13 -36.43
C SER A 20 -33.50 13.88 -35.54
N GLY A 21 -33.90 15.08 -35.13
CA GLY A 21 -33.18 15.87 -34.16
C GLY A 21 -33.60 15.48 -32.75
N SER A 22 -32.65 15.04 -31.94
CA SER A 22 -32.76 15.15 -30.48
C SER A 22 -31.88 16.30 -30.03
N ARG A 23 -32.56 17.37 -29.61
CA ARG A 23 -31.95 18.57 -29.03
C ARG A 23 -31.20 18.22 -27.76
N VAL A 24 -29.94 18.64 -27.74
CA VAL A 24 -29.13 18.90 -26.55
C VAL A 24 -29.85 19.96 -25.71
N VAL A 25 -30.20 19.63 -24.47
CA VAL A 25 -30.56 20.63 -23.45
C VAL A 25 -29.29 20.95 -22.67
N LEU A 26 -28.63 22.03 -23.10
CA LEU A 26 -27.68 22.78 -22.29
C LEU A 26 -28.49 23.66 -21.34
N GLY A 27 -28.62 23.23 -20.09
CA GLY A 27 -29.14 24.05 -18.99
C GLY A 27 -27.99 24.65 -18.19
N ALA A 28 -27.78 25.95 -18.35
CA ALA A 28 -26.74 26.73 -17.72
C ALA A 28 -26.88 26.78 -16.18
N ASN A 29 -25.79 26.49 -15.47
CA ASN A 29 -25.65 26.80 -14.05
C ASN A 29 -25.50 28.31 -13.87
N VAL A 30 -26.57 28.97 -13.43
CA VAL A 30 -26.51 30.36 -12.97
C VAL A 30 -25.97 30.38 -11.55
N ALA A 31 -24.79 31.00 -11.41
CA ALA A 31 -24.18 31.35 -10.15
C ALA A 31 -25.06 32.36 -9.40
N ALA A 32 -25.46 32.02 -8.17
CA ALA A 32 -25.97 32.98 -7.21
C ALA A 32 -24.97 33.08 -6.06
N SER A 33 -24.09 34.08 -6.16
CA SER A 33 -23.23 34.55 -5.09
C SER A 33 -24.08 35.02 -3.91
N ARG A 34 -24.04 34.31 -2.78
CA ARG A 34 -24.48 34.85 -1.49
C ARG A 34 -23.27 35.27 -0.68
N LEU A 35 -23.00 36.57 -0.77
CA LEU A 35 -22.12 37.35 0.06
C LEU A 35 -22.77 37.44 1.45
N VAL A 36 -22.20 36.81 2.48
CA VAL A 36 -22.60 37.04 3.87
C VAL A 36 -21.43 37.67 4.60
N LEU A 37 -21.74 38.91 5.01
CA LEU A 37 -20.95 39.86 5.78
C LEU A 37 -20.47 39.28 7.11
N ALA A 38 -19.29 39.73 7.52
CA ALA A 38 -18.67 39.46 8.80
C ALA A 38 -19.55 39.85 10.00
N ALA A 39 -19.51 39.03 11.06
CA ALA A 39 -19.79 39.46 12.42
C ALA A 39 -18.79 38.79 13.39
N ARG A 40 -17.89 39.60 13.93
CA ARG A 40 -17.11 39.30 15.14
C ARG A 40 -18.06 39.27 16.34
N PRO A 41 -17.72 38.52 17.40
CA PRO A 41 -17.60 39.23 18.67
C PRO A 41 -16.26 39.00 19.38
N MET A 42 -15.85 40.06 20.08
CA MET A 42 -14.65 40.22 20.88
C MET A 42 -14.84 39.68 22.31
N ALA A 43 -13.76 39.12 22.86
CA ALA A 43 -13.20 39.25 24.22
C ALA A 43 -14.04 38.96 25.48
N THR A 44 -13.46 38.13 26.37
CA THR A 44 -13.18 38.30 27.83
C THR A 44 -12.80 36.91 28.38
N ALA A 45 -11.93 36.67 29.36
CA ALA A 45 -11.00 37.46 30.13
C ALA A 45 -9.90 36.50 30.65
N ALA A 46 -8.69 37.03 30.87
CA ALA A 46 -7.61 36.36 31.57
C ALA A 46 -7.80 36.47 33.09
N ALA A 47 -7.46 35.42 33.84
CA ALA A 47 -7.05 35.55 35.24
C ALA A 47 -6.02 34.46 35.59
N LYS A 48 -4.80 34.91 35.88
CA LYS A 48 -3.71 34.17 36.53
C LYS A 48 -3.53 34.75 37.93
N LYS A 49 -3.46 33.89 38.96
CA LYS A 49 -2.66 33.94 40.22
C LYS A 49 -3.36 33.04 41.26
N SER A 50 -2.72 32.31 42.15
CA SER A 50 -1.37 32.44 42.72
C SER A 50 -0.90 31.11 43.38
N THR A 51 0.42 30.95 43.36
CA THR A 51 1.35 30.30 44.33
C THR A 51 0.96 30.53 45.81
N ALA A 52 1.38 29.75 46.83
CA ALA A 52 2.68 29.14 47.10
C ALA A 52 2.64 28.08 48.24
N SER A 53 3.71 27.26 48.26
CA SER A 53 4.38 26.47 49.33
C SER A 53 3.88 26.52 50.78
N THR A 54 3.93 25.40 51.50
CA THR A 54 5.07 24.87 52.29
C THR A 54 4.59 23.55 52.94
N GLY A 55 5.35 22.56 53.42
CA GLY A 55 6.75 22.35 53.78
C GLY A 55 6.81 21.00 54.54
N ALA A 56 7.98 20.37 54.57
CA ALA A 56 8.24 18.96 54.88
C ALA A 56 8.01 18.49 56.33
N SER A 57 7.89 17.16 56.55
CA SER A 57 8.79 16.41 57.46
C SER A 57 8.62 14.88 57.32
N ALA A 58 9.68 14.16 57.67
CA ALA A 58 9.98 12.75 57.42
C ALA A 58 9.69 11.83 58.62
N ALA A 59 9.50 10.52 58.38
CA ALA A 59 9.95 9.45 59.29
C ALA A 59 10.00 8.06 58.61
N LYS A 60 11.03 7.31 58.99
CA LYS A 60 11.58 6.03 58.49
C LYS A 60 10.83 4.75 58.95
N LYS A 61 11.13 3.67 58.20
CA LYS A 61 11.41 2.23 58.56
C LYS A 61 10.44 1.25 57.90
N ALA A 62 10.79 0.04 57.49
CA ALA A 62 12.06 -0.66 57.22
C ALA A 62 11.66 -1.99 56.53
N ALA A 63 12.49 -2.50 55.61
CA ALA A 63 12.40 -3.88 55.11
C ALA A 63 13.00 -4.88 56.12
N PRO A 64 12.74 -6.19 55.95
CA PRO A 64 13.89 -7.10 55.94
C PRO A 64 13.84 -8.18 54.84
N LYS A 65 15.03 -8.54 54.34
CA LYS A 65 15.32 -9.74 53.51
C LYS A 65 16.02 -10.81 54.35
N LYS A 66 15.64 -12.07 54.11
CA LYS A 66 16.39 -13.36 54.10
C LYS A 66 17.34 -13.73 55.26
N LYS A 67 17.21 -14.96 55.77
CA LYS A 67 18.27 -16.01 55.70
C LYS A 67 17.75 -17.42 56.07
N ALA A 68 18.35 -18.41 55.41
CA ALA A 68 18.23 -19.84 55.67
C ALA A 68 19.28 -20.30 56.69
N THR A 69 19.00 -21.39 57.42
CA THR A 69 19.99 -22.23 58.11
C THR A 69 19.60 -23.71 58.05
N THR A 70 20.65 -24.53 58.03
CA THR A 70 20.78 -25.95 57.67
C THR A 70 20.97 -26.88 58.88
N ALA A 71 20.89 -28.21 58.62
CA ALA A 71 21.33 -29.40 59.39
C ALA A 71 20.19 -30.11 60.19
N ALA A 72 20.00 -31.43 60.14
CA ALA A 72 21.00 -32.51 60.26
C ALA A 72 20.64 -33.83 59.51
N LYS A 73 21.67 -34.70 59.38
CA LYS A 73 21.77 -36.01 58.71
C LYS A 73 21.39 -37.17 59.66
N PRO A 74 21.20 -38.42 59.17
CA PRO A 74 22.26 -39.40 59.41
C PRO A 74 22.64 -40.27 58.20
N LYS A 75 23.85 -40.85 58.29
CA LYS A 75 24.56 -41.69 57.31
C LYS A 75 24.09 -43.17 57.36
N THR A 76 24.25 -43.89 56.25
CA THR A 76 24.77 -45.27 56.14
C THR A 76 25.08 -45.55 54.65
N THR A 77 26.34 -45.51 54.23
CA THR A 77 27.20 -46.65 53.87
C THR A 77 26.61 -47.65 52.86
N LYS A 78 27.14 -47.65 51.62
CA LYS A 78 27.89 -48.79 51.03
C LYS A 78 28.41 -48.44 49.63
N ALA A 79 29.70 -48.66 49.44
CA ALA A 79 30.38 -48.64 48.16
C ALA A 79 30.07 -49.91 47.36
N LYS A 80 29.89 -49.79 46.03
CA LYS A 80 30.42 -50.75 45.05
C LYS A 80 30.28 -50.28 43.60
N ALA A 81 31.29 -50.68 42.83
CA ALA A 81 31.35 -50.85 41.38
C ALA A 81 31.57 -49.61 40.50
N VAL A 82 32.86 -49.32 40.28
CA VAL A 82 33.38 -48.67 39.08
C VAL A 82 33.00 -49.52 37.86
N LYS A 83 32.09 -49.02 37.02
CA LYS A 83 32.06 -49.35 35.59
C LYS A 83 32.56 -48.12 34.85
N LYS A 84 33.69 -48.26 34.16
CA LYS A 84 34.16 -47.33 33.12
C LYS A 84 33.05 -47.18 32.07
N SER A 85 32.27 -46.12 32.15
CA SER A 85 31.52 -45.62 31.01
C SER A 85 32.50 -44.85 30.14
N VAL A 86 32.70 -45.31 28.92
CA VAL A 86 33.40 -44.57 27.87
C VAL A 86 32.67 -43.25 27.68
N ASP A 87 33.29 -42.14 28.07
CA ASP A 87 32.79 -40.79 27.83
C ASP A 87 32.67 -40.55 26.33
N LYS A 88 31.44 -40.64 25.83
CA LYS A 88 31.09 -40.14 24.51
C LYS A 88 31.12 -38.61 24.63
N PRO A 89 31.89 -37.87 23.82
CA PRO A 89 32.06 -36.44 24.02
C PRO A 89 30.71 -35.75 23.83
N GLN A 90 30.11 -35.29 24.94
CA GLN A 90 28.97 -34.40 24.90
C GLN A 90 29.47 -33.07 24.30
N LYS A 91 29.03 -32.75 23.08
CA LYS A 91 29.22 -31.43 22.48
C LYS A 91 28.84 -30.37 23.52
N SER A 92 29.71 -29.39 23.73
CA SER A 92 29.44 -28.28 24.66
C SER A 92 28.11 -27.61 24.32
N GLU A 93 27.43 -27.07 25.33
CA GLU A 93 26.15 -26.37 25.14
C GLU A 93 26.29 -25.22 24.12
N GLU A 94 27.47 -24.62 24.03
CA GLU A 94 27.86 -23.62 23.04
C GLU A 94 27.96 -24.19 21.61
N ALA A 95 28.55 -25.37 21.44
CA ALA A 95 28.60 -26.04 20.14
C ALA A 95 27.19 -26.41 19.62
N ILE A 96 26.30 -26.84 20.51
CA ILE A 96 24.89 -27.11 20.18
C ILE A 96 24.15 -25.82 19.79
N LYS A 97 24.39 -24.70 20.51
CA LYS A 97 23.82 -23.39 20.18
C LYS A 97 24.34 -22.85 18.84
N ALA A 98 25.63 -23.02 18.56
CA ALA A 98 26.24 -22.61 17.29
C ALA A 98 25.68 -23.42 16.10
N GLU A 99 25.52 -24.73 16.25
CA GLU A 99 24.92 -25.60 15.24
C GLU A 99 23.45 -25.23 14.95
N LYS A 100 22.65 -24.98 16.00
CA LYS A 100 21.26 -24.50 15.85
C LYS A 100 21.19 -23.13 15.16
N LEU A 101 22.10 -22.22 15.47
CA LEU A 101 22.15 -20.91 14.81
C LEU A 101 22.56 -21.03 13.34
N ALA A 102 23.51 -21.92 13.03
CA ALA A 102 23.93 -22.21 11.66
C ALA A 102 22.78 -22.84 10.85
N ALA A 103 22.02 -23.77 11.44
CA ALA A 103 20.83 -24.35 10.82
C ALA A 103 19.78 -23.26 10.53
N LYS A 104 19.42 -22.42 11.52
CA LYS A 104 18.48 -21.31 11.33
C LYS A 104 18.90 -20.35 10.22
N LYS A 105 20.19 -20.05 10.10
CA LYS A 105 20.71 -19.20 9.01
C LYS A 105 20.53 -19.86 7.64
N LYS A 106 20.79 -21.17 7.53
CA LYS A 106 20.56 -21.92 6.28
C LYS A 106 19.08 -21.96 5.92
N ASP A 107 18.20 -22.16 6.90
CA ASP A 107 16.75 -22.16 6.70
C ASP A 107 16.25 -20.79 6.21
N LEU A 108 16.72 -19.70 6.80
CA LEU A 108 16.40 -18.34 6.37
C LEU A 108 16.89 -18.04 4.94
N ILE A 109 18.07 -18.54 4.56
CA ILE A 109 18.59 -18.39 3.19
C ILE A 109 17.72 -19.18 2.21
N ALA A 110 17.35 -20.42 2.56
CA ALA A 110 16.48 -21.25 1.73
C ALA A 110 15.07 -20.64 1.60
N GLU A 111 14.50 -20.14 2.70
CA GLU A 111 13.23 -19.40 2.72
C GLU A 111 13.31 -18.19 1.79
N LYS A 112 14.35 -17.37 1.90
CA LYS A 112 14.53 -16.19 1.03
C LYS A 112 14.55 -16.58 -0.45
N LYS A 113 15.24 -17.66 -0.83
CA LYS A 113 15.29 -18.13 -2.23
C LYS A 113 13.92 -18.56 -2.73
N ARG A 114 13.20 -19.40 -1.97
CA ARG A 114 11.83 -19.83 -2.31
C ARG A 114 10.89 -18.64 -2.45
N LEU A 115 10.96 -17.66 -1.55
CA LEU A 115 10.13 -16.48 -1.62
C LEU A 115 10.43 -15.62 -2.86
N LEU A 116 11.69 -15.58 -3.32
CA LEU A 116 12.05 -14.86 -4.55
C LEU A 116 11.49 -15.54 -5.80
N GLU A 117 11.47 -16.87 -5.82
CA GLU A 117 10.86 -17.67 -6.91
C GLU A 117 9.34 -17.45 -6.96
N VAL A 118 8.68 -17.48 -5.80
CA VAL A 118 7.22 -17.33 -5.68
C VAL A 118 6.74 -15.88 -5.88
N ALA A 119 7.61 -14.87 -5.71
CA ALA A 119 7.22 -13.46 -5.74
C ALA A 119 6.80 -12.91 -7.13
N LEU A 120 6.84 -13.72 -8.20
CA LEU A 120 6.46 -13.33 -9.58
C LEU A 120 7.13 -12.01 -10.01
N LEU A 121 8.46 -11.97 -9.96
CA LEU A 121 9.30 -10.82 -10.35
C LEU A 121 10.10 -11.29 -11.58
N PRO A 122 9.70 -10.93 -12.81
CA PRO A 122 9.50 -9.54 -13.21
C PRO A 122 8.06 -9.15 -13.54
N GLU A 123 7.70 -7.90 -13.20
CA GLU A 123 6.48 -7.24 -13.71
C GLU A 123 6.68 -6.81 -15.17
N PRO A 124 5.61 -6.72 -15.98
CA PRO A 124 5.70 -6.22 -17.35
C PRO A 124 6.30 -4.82 -17.37
N ALA A 125 7.18 -4.58 -18.34
CA ALA A 125 7.84 -3.28 -18.48
C ALA A 125 6.80 -2.22 -18.83
N THR A 126 6.77 -1.15 -18.04
CA THR A 126 5.84 -0.03 -18.26
C THR A 126 6.53 1.09 -19.01
N GLU A 127 5.85 1.63 -20.01
CA GLU A 127 6.27 2.86 -20.68
C GLU A 127 5.94 4.11 -19.85
N PRO A 128 6.65 5.24 -20.03
CA PRO A 128 6.36 6.45 -19.29
C PRO A 128 4.96 7.01 -19.58
N ILE A 129 4.17 7.24 -18.53
CA ILE A 129 2.80 7.77 -18.57
C ILE A 129 2.77 9.30 -18.69
N ARG A 130 3.90 9.98 -18.41
CA ARG A 130 3.96 11.45 -18.45
C ARG A 130 4.73 11.90 -19.68
N ALA A 131 4.18 12.87 -20.42
CA ALA A 131 4.80 13.50 -21.58
C ALA A 131 6.28 13.86 -21.34
N ALA A 132 6.58 14.58 -20.25
CA ALA A 132 7.95 14.94 -19.89
C ALA A 132 8.89 13.73 -19.72
N ARG A 133 8.40 12.61 -19.17
CA ARG A 133 9.22 11.39 -18.99
C ARG A 133 9.47 10.67 -20.31
N LEU A 134 8.53 10.75 -21.27
CA LEU A 134 8.73 10.24 -22.63
C LEU A 134 9.78 11.07 -23.35
N TYR A 135 9.64 12.39 -23.33
CA TYR A 135 10.62 13.31 -23.90
C TYR A 135 12.04 13.05 -23.34
N ILE A 136 12.17 12.96 -22.01
CA ILE A 136 13.45 12.64 -21.36
C ILE A 136 13.96 11.26 -21.79
N LYS A 137 13.10 10.24 -21.91
CA LYS A 137 13.51 8.90 -22.36
C LYS A 137 14.09 8.95 -23.78
N GLU A 138 13.46 9.70 -24.69
CA GLU A 138 13.90 9.88 -26.09
C GLU A 138 15.21 10.68 -26.15
N ALA A 139 15.28 11.83 -25.47
CA ALA A 139 16.48 12.67 -25.42
C ALA A 139 17.71 11.93 -24.85
N PHE A 140 17.53 11.05 -23.86
CA PHE A 140 18.61 10.23 -23.31
C PHE A 140 18.97 9.02 -24.20
N ALA A 141 18.03 8.51 -25.00
CA ALA A 141 18.30 7.44 -25.97
C ALA A 141 19.13 7.96 -27.16
N GLU A 142 18.85 9.18 -27.61
CA GLU A 142 19.58 9.86 -28.68
C GLU A 142 21.00 10.27 -28.24
N ALA A 143 21.16 10.70 -26.99
CA ALA A 143 22.43 11.22 -26.50
C ALA A 143 23.58 10.20 -26.45
N ARG A 144 23.31 8.87 -26.52
CA ARG A 144 24.27 7.73 -26.56
C ARG A 144 25.58 7.89 -25.76
N SER A 145 25.61 8.71 -24.70
CA SER A 145 26.85 9.13 -24.05
C SER A 145 26.82 8.90 -22.54
N ASN A 146 27.94 8.41 -22.03
CA ASN A 146 28.15 7.96 -20.65
C ASN A 146 28.43 9.12 -19.67
N LEU A 147 27.87 10.32 -19.87
CA LEU A 147 28.15 11.48 -19.02
C LEU A 147 26.97 11.90 -18.11
N VAL A 148 27.35 12.57 -17.01
CA VAL A 148 26.58 12.85 -15.79
C VAL A 148 25.08 13.09 -16.03
N VAL A 149 24.26 12.17 -15.50
CA VAL A 149 22.79 12.11 -15.68
C VAL A 149 22.05 13.37 -15.19
N LEU A 150 22.56 14.05 -14.17
CA LEU A 150 21.87 15.15 -13.50
C LEU A 150 21.80 16.48 -14.29
N PRO A 151 22.91 17.07 -14.80
CA PRO A 151 22.85 18.31 -15.58
C PRO A 151 22.07 18.15 -16.88
N LYS A 152 22.19 17.00 -17.58
CA LYS A 152 21.42 16.76 -18.80
C LYS A 152 19.92 16.62 -18.52
N LEU A 153 19.55 16.02 -17.39
CA LEU A 153 18.14 15.96 -16.98
C LEU A 153 17.55 17.38 -16.78
N ALA A 154 18.31 18.29 -16.16
CA ALA A 154 17.87 19.67 -15.98
C ALA A 154 17.69 20.39 -17.32
N GLN A 155 18.61 20.17 -18.27
CA GLN A 155 18.49 20.68 -19.64
C GLN A 155 17.25 20.13 -20.34
N CYS A 156 17.02 18.81 -20.33
CA CYS A 156 15.85 18.21 -20.95
C CYS A 156 14.53 18.69 -20.33
N VAL A 157 14.51 19.05 -19.04
CA VAL A 157 13.32 19.64 -18.41
C VAL A 157 13.12 21.10 -18.83
N ALA A 158 14.20 21.86 -19.05
CA ALA A 158 14.10 23.22 -19.58
C ALA A 158 13.62 23.20 -21.03
N GLU A 159 14.24 22.38 -21.88
CA GLU A 159 13.83 22.11 -23.26
C GLU A 159 12.37 21.65 -23.30
N PHE A 160 11.94 20.75 -22.41
CA PHE A 160 10.55 20.27 -22.34
C PHE A 160 9.53 21.40 -22.14
N LYS A 161 9.89 22.44 -21.37
CA LYS A 161 9.01 23.58 -21.09
C LYS A 161 8.92 24.57 -22.25
N GLU A 162 9.90 24.54 -23.15
CA GLU A 162 10.00 25.44 -24.30
C GLU A 162 9.39 24.83 -25.58
N LEU A 163 8.94 23.56 -25.56
CA LEU A 163 8.30 22.94 -26.72
C LEU A 163 7.04 23.70 -27.15
N SER A 164 6.77 23.61 -28.45
CA SER A 164 5.55 24.16 -29.02
C SER A 164 4.31 23.45 -28.46
N PRO A 165 3.14 24.13 -28.42
CA PRO A 165 1.90 23.51 -27.97
C PRO A 165 1.50 22.26 -28.77
N ALA A 166 1.85 22.21 -30.06
CA ALA A 166 1.57 21.08 -30.93
C ALA A 166 2.40 19.85 -30.55
N GLU A 167 3.72 20.02 -30.34
CA GLU A 167 4.58 18.92 -29.91
C GLU A 167 4.18 18.42 -28.51
N LEU A 168 3.82 19.34 -27.61
CA LEU A 168 3.33 18.96 -26.29
C LEU A 168 2.07 18.09 -26.37
N GLN A 169 1.11 18.43 -27.24
CA GLN A 169 -0.08 17.63 -27.49
C GLN A 169 0.27 16.23 -28.03
N GLU A 170 1.21 16.12 -28.96
CA GLU A 170 1.68 14.82 -29.45
C GLU A 170 2.26 13.94 -28.33
N TYR A 171 3.07 14.53 -27.44
CA TYR A 171 3.60 13.81 -26.29
C TYR A 171 2.51 13.42 -25.29
N GLU A 172 1.49 14.25 -25.08
CA GLU A 172 0.34 13.95 -24.23
C GLU A 172 -0.52 12.82 -24.81
N GLU A 173 -0.79 12.82 -26.12
CA GLU A 173 -1.49 11.74 -26.80
C GLU A 173 -0.72 10.42 -26.72
N ARG A 174 0.60 10.47 -26.94
CA ARG A 174 1.48 9.29 -26.80
C ARG A 174 1.49 8.79 -25.37
N ALA A 175 1.55 9.69 -24.39
CA ALA A 175 1.45 9.37 -22.97
C ALA A 175 0.11 8.71 -22.61
N ALA A 176 -1.01 9.20 -23.14
CA ALA A 176 -2.33 8.61 -22.93
C ALA A 176 -2.43 7.21 -23.55
N LYS A 177 -1.93 7.03 -24.79
CA LYS A 177 -1.83 5.71 -25.44
C LYS A 177 -0.98 4.74 -24.62
N ASN A 178 0.16 5.19 -24.10
CA ASN A 178 1.02 4.40 -23.24
C ASN A 178 0.35 4.04 -21.91
N GLU A 179 -0.44 4.93 -21.31
CA GLU A 179 -1.19 4.62 -20.09
C GLU A 179 -2.18 3.48 -20.32
N ILE A 180 -2.92 3.54 -21.43
CA ILE A 180 -3.90 2.50 -21.80
C ILE A 180 -3.16 1.18 -22.07
N ALA A 181 -2.09 1.21 -22.89
CA ALA A 181 -1.31 0.03 -23.20
C ALA A 181 -0.65 -0.60 -21.96
N ASN A 182 -0.11 0.21 -21.05
CA ASN A 182 0.46 -0.27 -19.79
C ASN A 182 -0.59 -0.92 -18.89
N LYS A 183 -1.79 -0.32 -18.77
CA LYS A 183 -2.89 -0.91 -18.00
C LYS A 183 -3.35 -2.23 -18.61
N ALA A 184 -3.53 -2.28 -19.92
CA ALA A 184 -3.92 -3.49 -20.63
C ALA A 184 -2.85 -4.60 -20.51
N ALA A 185 -1.57 -4.27 -20.70
CA ALA A 185 -0.47 -5.22 -20.53
C ALA A 185 -0.36 -5.73 -19.09
N TYR A 186 -0.59 -4.86 -18.10
CA TYR A 186 -0.63 -5.26 -16.70
C TYR A 186 -1.81 -6.20 -16.41
N GLN A 187 -3.00 -5.88 -16.90
CA GLN A 187 -4.19 -6.71 -16.75
C GLN A 187 -4.01 -8.08 -17.41
N ALA A 188 -3.54 -8.12 -18.66
CA ALA A 188 -3.27 -9.38 -19.36
C ALA A 188 -2.24 -10.25 -18.61
N TRP A 189 -1.21 -9.64 -18.02
CA TRP A 189 -0.23 -10.34 -17.19
C TRP A 189 -0.83 -10.83 -15.86
N VAL A 190 -1.74 -10.08 -15.24
CA VAL A 190 -2.46 -10.54 -14.05
C VAL A 190 -3.38 -11.72 -14.40
N GLU A 191 -4.10 -11.63 -15.51
CA GLU A 191 -5.02 -12.67 -15.98
C GLU A 191 -4.30 -13.95 -16.39
N SER A 192 -3.04 -13.88 -16.84
CA SER A 192 -2.24 -15.06 -17.14
C SER A 192 -1.86 -15.90 -15.90
N HIS A 193 -2.06 -15.37 -14.69
CA HIS A 193 -1.78 -16.07 -13.43
C HIS A 193 -3.09 -16.34 -12.68
N THR A 194 -3.09 -17.43 -11.89
CA THR A 194 -4.25 -17.74 -11.06
C THR A 194 -4.34 -16.77 -9.87
N PRO A 195 -5.56 -16.46 -9.38
CA PRO A 195 -5.73 -15.63 -8.18
C PRO A 195 -4.97 -16.18 -6.96
N ALA A 196 -4.91 -17.51 -6.79
CA ALA A 196 -4.14 -18.17 -5.74
C ALA A 196 -2.64 -17.89 -5.84
N GLN A 197 -2.05 -18.03 -7.04
CA GLN A 197 -0.64 -17.74 -7.29
C GLN A 197 -0.30 -16.27 -6.98
N ILE A 198 -1.18 -15.34 -7.38
CA ILE A 198 -0.96 -13.91 -7.11
C ILE A 198 -1.06 -13.62 -5.60
N ASN A 199 -2.00 -14.24 -4.90
CA ASN A 199 -2.11 -14.11 -3.45
C ASN A 199 -0.86 -14.64 -2.74
N GLU A 200 -0.33 -15.79 -3.16
CA GLU A 200 0.92 -16.36 -2.65
C GLU A 200 2.12 -15.45 -2.93
N ALA A 201 2.23 -14.94 -4.16
CA ALA A 201 3.26 -13.98 -4.54
C ALA A 201 3.22 -12.70 -3.68
N ASN A 202 2.01 -12.19 -3.38
CA ASN A 202 1.82 -11.04 -2.52
C ASN A 202 2.21 -11.30 -1.06
N LYS A 203 1.94 -12.51 -0.54
CA LYS A 203 2.43 -12.96 0.77
C LYS A 203 3.96 -13.03 0.77
N ALA A 204 4.55 -13.58 -0.30
CA ALA A 204 6.00 -13.70 -0.44
C ALA A 204 6.70 -12.33 -0.50
N ARG A 205 6.18 -11.39 -1.30
CA ARG A 205 6.62 -9.98 -1.36
C ARG A 205 6.58 -9.27 -0.01
N THR A 206 5.50 -9.48 0.74
CA THR A 206 5.35 -8.92 2.10
C THR A 206 6.39 -9.50 3.05
N ARG A 207 6.63 -10.82 3.00
CA ARG A 207 7.63 -11.50 3.83
C ARG A 207 9.05 -11.03 3.49
N LEU A 208 9.39 -10.95 2.20
CA LEU A 208 10.69 -10.47 1.71
C LEU A 208 10.98 -9.03 2.15
N SER A 209 9.99 -8.14 2.05
CA SER A 209 10.16 -6.74 2.45
C SER A 209 10.22 -6.56 3.98
N ARG A 210 9.38 -7.26 4.76
CA ARG A 210 9.32 -7.08 6.23
C ARG A 210 10.42 -7.81 6.98
N VAL A 211 10.75 -9.04 6.59
CA VAL A 211 11.69 -9.90 7.35
C VAL A 211 13.09 -9.82 6.77
N PHE A 212 13.21 -9.89 5.45
CA PHE A 212 14.51 -9.87 4.78
C PHE A 212 14.96 -8.46 4.36
N ASN A 213 14.14 -7.43 4.61
CA ASN A 213 14.38 -6.04 4.24
C ASN A 213 14.77 -5.85 2.75
N VAL A 214 14.26 -6.73 1.88
CA VAL A 214 14.52 -6.67 0.44
C VAL A 214 13.60 -5.61 -0.16
N LYS A 215 14.18 -4.50 -0.63
CA LYS A 215 13.41 -3.37 -1.20
C LYS A 215 13.14 -3.53 -2.68
N ARG A 216 14.13 -4.01 -3.45
CA ARG A 216 14.06 -4.14 -4.92
C ARG A 216 14.78 -5.40 -5.38
N VAL A 217 14.26 -5.98 -6.45
CA VAL A 217 14.89 -7.07 -7.21
C VAL A 217 14.79 -6.67 -8.68
N GLY A 218 15.93 -6.40 -9.31
CA GLY A 218 15.96 -5.77 -10.64
C GLY A 218 15.19 -4.44 -10.66
N LYS A 219 14.27 -4.29 -11.63
CA LYS A 219 13.41 -3.10 -11.78
C LYS A 219 12.15 -3.14 -10.90
N SER A 220 11.85 -4.29 -10.28
CA SER A 220 10.62 -4.48 -9.51
C SER A 220 10.80 -4.11 -8.03
N VAL A 221 9.81 -3.39 -7.49
CA VAL A 221 9.75 -3.00 -6.09
C VAL A 221 9.06 -4.11 -5.30
N VAL A 222 9.81 -4.80 -4.45
CA VAL A 222 9.30 -5.99 -3.72
C VAL A 222 8.18 -5.64 -2.75
N ALA A 223 8.20 -4.45 -2.16
CA ALA A 223 7.15 -4.00 -1.26
C ALA A 223 5.80 -3.73 -1.96
N LYS A 224 5.78 -3.59 -3.29
CA LYS A 224 4.57 -3.33 -4.06
C LYS A 224 3.85 -4.64 -4.33
N LYS A 225 2.61 -4.74 -3.83
CA LYS A 225 1.73 -5.88 -4.11
C LYS A 225 1.16 -5.80 -5.52
N ILE A 226 1.00 -6.97 -6.14
CA ILE A 226 0.22 -7.16 -7.35
C ILE A 226 -1.24 -6.86 -7.02
N LYS A 227 -1.87 -5.99 -7.80
CA LYS A 227 -3.29 -5.66 -7.67
C LYS A 227 -4.07 -6.59 -8.58
N ASP A 228 -5.02 -7.30 -8.00
CA ASP A 228 -5.95 -8.16 -8.72
C ASP A 228 -7.31 -8.04 -8.03
N ASP A 229 -8.33 -7.67 -8.80
CA ASP A 229 -9.69 -7.44 -8.29
C ASP A 229 -10.41 -8.77 -7.99
N ARG A 230 -9.89 -9.91 -8.49
CA ARG A 230 -10.38 -11.26 -8.16
C ARG A 230 -10.02 -11.69 -6.74
N ILE A 231 -9.05 -11.02 -6.11
CA ILE A 231 -8.63 -11.32 -4.74
C ILE A 231 -9.54 -10.55 -3.77
N PRO A 232 -10.27 -11.24 -2.88
CA PRO A 232 -11.19 -10.59 -1.96
C PRO A 232 -10.45 -9.62 -1.03
N SER A 233 -11.02 -8.43 -0.86
CA SER A 233 -10.53 -7.45 0.10
C SER A 233 -10.65 -7.98 1.53
N ALA A 234 -9.68 -7.66 2.38
CA ALA A 234 -9.71 -8.06 3.79
C ALA A 234 -11.01 -7.61 4.49
N PRO A 235 -11.52 -8.40 5.44
CA PRO A 235 -12.76 -8.07 6.13
C PRO A 235 -12.57 -6.84 7.01
N LEU A 236 -13.59 -6.01 7.06
CA LEU A 236 -13.66 -4.78 7.82
C LEU A 236 -14.18 -5.08 9.23
N SER A 237 -13.54 -4.46 10.23
CA SER A 237 -14.09 -4.44 11.59
C SER A 237 -15.32 -3.54 11.66
N ALA A 238 -16.18 -3.75 12.67
CA ALA A 238 -17.37 -2.93 12.90
C ALA A 238 -17.07 -1.42 12.88
N TYR A 239 -15.96 -1.02 13.52
CA TYR A 239 -15.49 0.37 13.50
C TYR A 239 -15.12 0.85 12.09
N LEU A 240 -14.43 0.04 11.28
CA LEU A 240 -14.06 0.43 9.92
C LEU A 240 -15.28 0.55 9.00
N ILE A 241 -16.30 -0.30 9.20
CA ILE A 241 -17.58 -0.19 8.49
C ILE A 241 -18.28 1.12 8.88
N PHE A 242 -18.31 1.46 10.17
CA PHE A 242 -18.83 2.74 10.64
C PHE A 242 -18.09 3.94 10.02
N VAL A 243 -16.75 3.93 10.04
CA VAL A 243 -15.92 4.97 9.42
C VAL A 243 -16.22 5.08 7.93
N GLN A 244 -16.35 3.96 7.22
CA GLN A 244 -16.68 3.95 5.79
C GLN A 244 -18.05 4.58 5.53
N ASN A 245 -19.05 4.27 6.35
CA ASN A 245 -20.39 4.85 6.23
C ASN A 245 -20.38 6.37 6.50
N LYS A 246 -19.64 6.81 7.52
CA LYS A 246 -19.48 8.25 7.84
C LYS A 246 -18.74 9.01 6.75
N MET A 247 -17.69 8.41 6.18
CA MET A 247 -16.95 9.00 5.06
C MET A 247 -17.85 9.15 3.83
N LYS A 248 -18.64 8.13 3.50
CA LYS A 248 -19.62 8.19 2.40
C LYS A 248 -20.66 9.29 2.63
N GLN A 249 -21.21 9.41 3.84
CA GLN A 249 -22.14 10.49 4.21
C GLN A 249 -21.51 11.89 4.06
N ALA A 250 -20.22 12.02 4.36
CA ALA A 250 -19.47 13.25 4.19
C ALA A 250 -19.01 13.52 2.75
N GLY A 251 -19.47 12.73 1.77
CA GLY A 251 -19.16 12.90 0.35
C GLY A 251 -17.79 12.37 -0.09
N PHE A 252 -17.11 11.60 0.78
CA PHE A 252 -15.88 10.89 0.43
C PHE A 252 -16.24 9.53 -0.17
N SER A 253 -16.32 9.48 -1.50
CA SER A 253 -16.29 8.23 -2.26
C SER A 253 -14.85 7.88 -2.63
N SER A 254 -14.57 6.59 -2.86
CA SER A 254 -13.28 6.11 -3.37
C SER A 254 -12.88 6.75 -4.72
N GLU A 255 -13.84 7.33 -5.44
CA GLU A 255 -13.65 7.98 -6.73
C GLU A 255 -13.22 9.45 -6.63
N THR A 256 -13.54 10.15 -5.52
CA THR A 256 -13.31 11.59 -5.39
C THR A 256 -12.08 11.87 -4.51
N ASN A 257 -10.89 11.74 -5.09
CA ASN A 257 -9.59 11.95 -4.41
C ASN A 257 -9.25 13.44 -4.12
N SER A 258 -10.24 14.32 -3.92
CA SER A 258 -10.04 15.77 -3.95
C SER A 258 -9.80 16.42 -2.57
N GLY A 259 -9.60 15.67 -1.47
CA GLY A 259 -9.56 16.29 -0.14
C GLY A 259 -8.90 15.50 1.00
N LYS A 260 -7.59 15.24 0.93
CA LYS A 260 -6.82 14.64 2.04
C LYS A 260 -6.97 15.40 3.37
N LEU A 261 -7.01 16.73 3.33
CA LEU A 261 -7.16 17.57 4.52
C LEU A 261 -8.54 17.43 5.17
N LYS A 262 -9.59 17.26 4.36
CA LYS A 262 -10.97 17.14 4.86
C LYS A 262 -11.24 15.75 5.46
N ALA A 263 -10.66 14.69 4.89
CA ALA A 263 -10.77 13.34 5.45
C ALA A 263 -10.17 13.25 6.87
N SER A 264 -9.03 13.89 7.13
CA SER A 264 -8.42 13.89 8.48
C SER A 264 -9.32 14.56 9.53
N HIS A 265 -10.01 15.64 9.16
CA HIS A 265 -10.93 16.32 10.06
C HIS A 265 -12.15 15.45 10.37
N VAL A 266 -12.74 14.80 9.35
CA VAL A 266 -13.85 13.86 9.53
C VAL A 266 -13.43 12.67 10.42
N MET A 267 -12.25 12.09 10.20
CA MET A 267 -11.75 10.98 11.03
C MET A 267 -11.65 11.35 12.53
N SER A 268 -11.32 12.61 12.84
CA SER A 268 -11.18 13.07 14.23
C SER A 268 -12.51 13.06 14.99
N GLY A 269 -13.63 13.43 14.33
CA GLY A 269 -14.97 13.38 14.90
C GLY A 269 -15.54 11.96 14.98
N VAL A 270 -15.28 11.14 13.96
CA VAL A 270 -15.80 9.76 13.87
C VAL A 270 -15.36 8.89 15.05
N ALA A 271 -14.13 9.06 15.54
CA ALA A 271 -13.65 8.29 16.70
C ALA A 271 -14.38 8.66 18.01
N ALA A 272 -14.82 9.90 18.16
CA ALA A 272 -15.62 10.33 19.31
C ALA A 272 -17.06 9.79 19.17
N GLU A 273 -17.66 9.94 17.99
CA GLU A 273 -18.99 9.41 17.70
C GLU A 273 -19.10 7.91 17.95
N TRP A 274 -18.10 7.12 17.50
CA TRP A 274 -18.07 5.67 17.75
C TRP A 274 -18.12 5.31 19.24
N ARG A 275 -17.42 6.09 20.08
CA ARG A 275 -17.42 5.87 21.54
C ARG A 275 -18.74 6.24 22.18
N SER A 276 -19.47 7.20 21.60
CA SER A 276 -20.78 7.65 22.07
C SER A 276 -21.94 6.81 21.56
N LEU A 277 -21.74 5.91 20.58
CA LEU A 277 -22.78 5.01 20.10
C LEU A 277 -23.29 4.10 21.22
N SER A 278 -24.61 3.94 21.27
CA SER A 278 -25.28 2.97 22.13
C SER A 278 -24.95 1.53 21.72
N ASP A 279 -25.15 0.58 22.62
CA ASP A 279 -24.89 -0.84 22.35
C ASP A 279 -25.77 -1.38 21.20
N THR A 280 -27.00 -0.87 21.07
CA THR A 280 -27.91 -1.26 19.98
C THR A 280 -27.42 -0.77 18.62
N GLU A 281 -26.95 0.48 18.53
CA GLU A 281 -26.38 1.03 17.30
C GLU A 281 -25.05 0.35 16.95
N ARG A 282 -24.23 0.05 17.95
CA ARG A 282 -22.95 -0.65 17.77
C ARG A 282 -23.17 -2.08 17.25
N LYS A 283 -24.18 -2.77 17.76
CA LYS A 283 -24.55 -4.13 17.35
C LYS A 283 -24.83 -4.23 15.85
N VAL A 284 -25.46 -3.21 15.25
CA VAL A 284 -25.68 -3.18 13.79
C VAL A 284 -24.35 -3.27 13.03
N TYR A 285 -23.32 -2.56 13.46
CA TYR A 285 -22.00 -2.62 12.83
C TYR A 285 -21.24 -3.91 13.13
N GLU A 286 -21.47 -4.51 14.29
CA GLU A 286 -20.92 -5.82 14.65
C GLU A 286 -21.51 -6.93 13.77
N ASP A 287 -22.84 -6.94 13.58
CA ASP A 287 -23.53 -7.87 12.70
C ASP A 287 -23.05 -7.72 11.24
N LEU A 288 -22.87 -6.47 10.77
CA LEU A 288 -22.28 -6.21 9.45
C LEU A 288 -20.83 -6.72 9.36
N SER A 289 -20.04 -6.58 10.42
CA SER A 289 -18.66 -7.09 10.45
C SER A 289 -18.60 -8.62 10.45
N ILE A 290 -19.55 -9.28 11.12
CA ILE A 290 -19.68 -10.74 11.11
C ILE A 290 -20.05 -11.21 9.70
N ALA A 291 -21.04 -10.58 9.07
CA ALA A 291 -21.43 -10.88 7.70
C ALA A 291 -20.27 -10.66 6.72
N ASP A 292 -19.50 -9.59 6.91
CA ASP A 292 -18.34 -9.27 6.08
C ASP A 292 -17.20 -10.29 6.20
N LYS A 293 -16.93 -10.77 7.43
CA LYS A 293 -16.00 -11.87 7.67
C LYS A 293 -16.45 -13.15 6.96
N ALA A 294 -17.72 -13.52 7.08
CA ALA A 294 -18.26 -14.69 6.40
C ALA A 294 -18.13 -14.58 4.86
N ARG A 295 -18.40 -13.39 4.30
CA ARG A 295 -18.17 -13.09 2.88
C ARG A 295 -16.70 -13.28 2.48
N TYR A 296 -15.76 -12.78 3.27
CA TYR A 296 -14.33 -12.94 3.01
C TYR A 296 -13.87 -14.39 3.13
N GLU A 297 -14.31 -15.12 4.15
CA GLU A 297 -13.97 -16.52 4.37
C GLU A 297 -14.42 -17.39 3.18
N LYS A 298 -15.65 -17.20 2.71
CA LYS A 298 -16.17 -17.89 1.53
C LYS A 298 -15.34 -17.56 0.27
N ALA A 299 -15.10 -16.29 0.00
CA ALA A 299 -14.32 -15.88 -1.17
C ALA A 299 -12.85 -16.37 -1.12
N MET A 300 -12.26 -16.45 0.08
CA MET A 300 -10.93 -17.01 0.29
C MET A 300 -10.89 -18.53 0.11
N GLN A 301 -11.95 -19.24 0.51
CA GLN A 301 -12.07 -20.67 0.23
C GLN A 301 -12.15 -20.91 -1.27
N GLU A 302 -12.99 -20.17 -1.99
CA GLU A 302 -13.09 -20.22 -3.46
C GLU A 302 -11.74 -19.94 -4.13
N LEU A 303 -11.02 -18.91 -3.68
CA LEU A 303 -9.68 -18.57 -4.19
C LEU A 303 -8.64 -19.65 -3.91
N ASN A 304 -8.70 -20.34 -2.77
CA ASN A 304 -7.76 -21.41 -2.47
C ASN A 304 -8.05 -22.69 -3.26
N MET A 305 -9.26 -22.82 -3.81
CA MET A 305 -9.67 -23.97 -4.64
C MET A 305 -9.43 -23.75 -6.14
N SER A 306 -9.15 -22.50 -6.56
CA SER A 306 -8.86 -22.09 -7.96
C SER A 306 -7.38 -22.06 -8.27
#